data_AF-A0A847SKX9-F1
#
_entry.id   AF-A0A847SKX9-F1
#
_cell.length_a   1.000
_cell.length_b   1.000
_cell.length_c   1.000
_cell.angle_alpha   90.00
_cell.angle_beta   90.00
_cell.angle_gamma   90.00
#
_symmetry.space_group_name_H-M   'P 1'
#
loop_
_entity.id
_entity.type
_entity.pdbx_description
1 polymer ?
#
loop_
_entity_poly.entity_id
_entity_poly.type
_entity_poly.pdbx_seq_one_letter_code
_entity_poly.pdbx_strand_id
1 'polypeptide(L)'
;MSRFRFLACCTLAFFLELYSGALSAQKILNLDEAAYGESYYSTGYYYLPDSTKKSGLIKYTFRVPGSFRFKDSLSARAITVNAADCIGFHEDGDKADFHTLSNVTLSAGLVPLKMSKCFAELRISGDLCLYLVYFEKNGPNVGGMGPQRVPTSRYVLKKKHSDAVQEVPKKAKHFKKELSDFLSDKPKIVEFINSHDYTEDEIEMVVQAYNRSK
;
A
#
# COMPACT_ATOMS: atom_id res chain seq x y z
N MET A 1 40.24 35.25 17.50
CA MET A 1 39.54 34.03 17.98
C MET A 1 38.18 33.99 17.29
N SER A 2 37.98 33.01 16.41
CA SER A 2 36.94 33.03 15.37
C SER A 2 36.17 31.71 15.35
N ARG A 3 34.89 31.82 14.98
CA ARG A 3 33.95 30.81 14.44
C ARG A 3 33.17 29.96 15.45
N PHE A 4 31.88 30.31 15.58
CA PHE A 4 30.78 29.36 15.68
C PHE A 4 29.50 30.05 15.18
N ARG A 5 29.11 29.80 13.92
CA ARG A 5 27.72 29.88 13.42
C ARG A 5 27.69 29.29 12.00
N PHE A 6 27.25 28.05 11.86
CA PHE A 6 26.63 27.53 10.64
C PHE A 6 25.98 26.19 11.01
N LEU A 7 24.66 26.18 11.25
CA LEU A 7 23.81 25.01 11.05
C LEU A 7 22.34 25.44 11.06
N ALA A 8 21.86 25.96 9.94
CA ALA A 8 20.43 26.12 9.67
C ALA A 8 20.26 26.34 8.17
N CYS A 9 20.04 25.24 7.43
CA CYS A 9 19.31 25.20 6.15
C CYS A 9 19.56 23.84 5.48
N CYS A 10 18.91 22.78 5.97
CA CYS A 10 18.77 21.52 5.21
C CYS A 10 17.40 20.84 5.42
N THR A 11 16.43 21.50 6.07
CA THR A 11 15.15 20.88 6.43
C THR A 11 13.98 21.21 5.49
N LEU A 12 14.19 21.99 4.42
CA LEU A 12 13.09 22.38 3.52
C LEU A 12 13.01 21.63 2.18
N ALA A 13 14.03 20.86 1.78
CA ALA A 13 14.02 20.18 0.48
C ALA A 13 13.23 18.85 0.48
N PHE A 14 12.96 18.25 1.65
CA PHE A 14 12.34 16.93 1.76
C PHE A 14 10.80 16.93 1.79
N PHE A 15 10.17 18.10 1.96
CA PHE A 15 8.71 18.19 2.03
C PHE A 15 8.01 18.13 0.67
N LEU A 16 8.75 18.31 -0.45
CA LEU A 16 8.18 18.35 -1.79
C LEU A 16 8.13 17.00 -2.52
N GLU A 17 8.88 15.97 -2.09
CA GLU A 17 8.81 14.64 -2.71
C GLU A 17 7.69 13.76 -2.13
N LEU A 18 7.24 14.01 -0.89
CA LEU A 18 6.22 13.22 -0.21
C LEU A 18 4.79 13.47 -0.72
N TYR A 19 4.54 14.63 -1.35
CA TYR A 19 3.23 14.93 -1.94
C TYR A 19 2.96 14.24 -3.28
N SER A 20 3.98 13.69 -3.94
CA SER A 20 3.84 13.10 -5.28
C SER A 20 3.12 11.73 -5.27
N GLY A 21 3.34 10.92 -4.23
CA GLY A 21 2.81 9.55 -4.15
C GLY A 21 1.30 9.48 -3.93
N ALA A 22 0.76 10.30 -3.02
CA ALA A 22 -0.67 10.30 -2.69
C ALA A 22 -1.54 10.87 -3.82
N LEU A 23 -1.01 11.85 -4.57
CA LEU A 23 -1.67 12.44 -5.75
C LEU A 23 -1.76 11.45 -6.91
N SER A 24 -0.78 10.56 -7.08
CA SER A 24 -0.82 9.51 -8.12
C SER A 24 -1.96 8.51 -7.86
N ALA A 25 -2.08 8.01 -6.62
CA ALA A 25 -3.10 7.04 -6.25
C ALA A 25 -4.53 7.62 -6.35
N GLN A 26 -4.75 8.87 -5.92
CA GLN A 26 -6.06 9.52 -6.07
C GLN A 26 -6.41 9.87 -7.53
N LYS A 27 -5.41 10.13 -8.38
CA LYS A 27 -5.63 10.39 -9.81
C LYS A 27 -6.08 9.12 -10.55
N ILE A 28 -5.60 7.95 -10.15
CA ILE A 28 -6.02 6.67 -10.74
C ILE A 28 -7.44 6.27 -10.28
N LEU A 29 -7.85 6.66 -9.07
CA LEU A 29 -9.19 6.34 -8.53
C LEU A 29 -10.32 7.23 -9.06
N ASN A 30 -10.02 8.38 -9.67
CA ASN A 30 -11.00 9.38 -10.12
C ASN A 30 -11.14 9.48 -11.65
N LEU A 31 -10.46 8.64 -12.42
CA LEU A 31 -10.53 8.68 -13.89
C LEU A 31 -11.63 7.76 -14.42
N ASP A 32 -12.46 8.35 -15.29
CA ASP A 32 -13.63 7.74 -15.94
C ASP A 32 -13.27 6.43 -16.66
N GLU A 33 -13.94 5.33 -16.28
CA GLU A 33 -13.64 3.95 -16.74
C GLU A 33 -13.80 3.77 -18.26
N ALA A 34 -14.51 4.68 -18.94
CA ALA A 34 -14.74 4.62 -20.38
C ALA A 34 -13.45 4.81 -21.23
N ALA A 35 -12.39 5.41 -20.67
CA ALA A 35 -11.13 5.66 -21.38
C ALA A 35 -10.12 4.49 -21.32
N TYR A 36 -10.27 3.55 -20.37
CA TYR A 36 -9.37 2.40 -20.18
C TYR A 36 -10.00 1.06 -20.62
N GLY A 37 -10.77 1.11 -21.71
CA GLY A 37 -11.20 -0.08 -22.43
C GLY A 37 -10.00 -0.95 -22.80
N GLU A 38 -9.95 -2.16 -22.23
CA GLU A 38 -9.14 -3.34 -22.59
C GLU A 38 -7.59 -3.24 -22.73
N SER A 39 -6.95 -2.08 -22.84
CA SER A 39 -5.69 -1.99 -23.59
C SER A 39 -4.37 -1.81 -22.84
N TYR A 40 -4.32 -1.52 -21.54
CA TYR A 40 -3.01 -1.29 -20.90
C TYR A 40 -2.51 -2.51 -20.14
N TYR A 41 -1.55 -3.21 -20.75
CA TYR A 41 -0.58 -4.02 -20.03
C TYR A 41 0.70 -3.20 -19.89
N SER A 42 1.30 -3.20 -18.70
CA SER A 42 2.63 -2.68 -18.45
C SER A 42 3.66 -3.80 -18.57
N THR A 43 4.92 -3.47 -18.88
CA THR A 43 6.00 -4.45 -18.70
C THR A 43 6.25 -4.67 -17.23
N GLY A 44 6.72 -5.86 -16.86
CA GLY A 44 6.99 -6.19 -15.48
C GLY A 44 7.43 -7.63 -15.30
N TYR A 45 7.39 -8.09 -14.06
CA TYR A 45 7.70 -9.47 -13.72
C TYR A 45 7.04 -9.90 -12.42
N TYR A 46 6.89 -11.20 -12.21
CA TYR A 46 6.48 -11.75 -10.92
C TYR A 46 7.41 -12.89 -10.48
N TYR A 47 7.35 -13.22 -9.20
CA TYR A 47 8.15 -14.27 -8.61
C TYR A 47 7.28 -15.45 -8.16
N LEU A 48 7.63 -16.64 -8.60
CA LEU A 48 7.07 -17.89 -8.10
C LEU A 48 7.54 -18.18 -6.66
N PRO A 49 6.91 -19.14 -5.94
CA PRO A 49 7.27 -19.48 -4.57
C PRO A 49 8.71 -19.95 -4.39
N ASP A 50 9.30 -20.54 -5.43
CA ASP A 50 10.72 -20.94 -5.50
C ASP A 50 11.67 -19.79 -5.84
N SER A 51 11.16 -18.54 -5.86
CA SER A 51 11.86 -17.32 -6.28
C SER A 51 12.19 -17.26 -7.78
N THR A 52 11.66 -18.17 -8.60
CA THR A 52 11.82 -18.08 -10.06
C THR A 52 11.10 -16.83 -10.58
N LYS A 53 11.84 -15.98 -11.30
CA LYS A 53 11.33 -14.76 -11.94
C LYS A 53 10.70 -15.07 -13.31
N LYS A 54 9.51 -14.51 -13.55
CA LYS A 54 8.79 -14.56 -14.84
C LYS A 54 8.55 -13.15 -15.34
N SER A 55 9.28 -12.74 -16.37
CA SER A 55 9.14 -11.43 -17.02
C SER A 55 8.08 -11.48 -18.11
N GLY A 56 7.35 -10.38 -18.29
CA GLY A 56 6.32 -10.29 -19.33
C GLY A 56 5.52 -9.00 -19.22
N LEU A 57 4.24 -9.12 -19.52
CA LEU A 57 3.27 -8.04 -19.52
C LEU A 57 2.25 -8.28 -18.40
N ILE A 58 2.07 -7.31 -17.52
CA ILE A 58 1.17 -7.37 -16.37
C ILE A 58 0.04 -6.36 -16.57
N LYS A 59 -1.16 -6.77 -16.17
CA LYS A 59 -2.31 -5.89 -15.98
C LYS A 59 -2.90 -6.20 -14.62
N TYR A 60 -2.54 -5.39 -13.62
CA TYR A 60 -3.19 -5.44 -12.32
C TYR A 60 -4.45 -4.56 -12.31
N THR A 61 -5.51 -5.05 -11.67
CA THR A 61 -6.74 -4.26 -11.48
C THR A 61 -7.06 -4.21 -10.00
N PHE A 62 -7.32 -3.00 -9.50
CA PHE A 62 -7.66 -2.76 -8.10
C PHE A 62 -8.99 -3.38 -7.65
N ARG A 63 -9.74 -3.97 -8.59
CA ARG A 63 -11.01 -4.67 -8.32
C ARG A 63 -10.83 -5.99 -7.57
N VAL A 64 -9.73 -6.70 -7.87
CA VAL A 64 -9.48 -8.04 -7.33
C VAL A 64 -8.09 -8.06 -6.69
N PRO A 65 -7.96 -7.66 -5.41
CA PRO A 65 -6.68 -7.59 -4.72
C PRO A 65 -5.86 -8.89 -4.75
N GLY A 66 -6.49 -10.04 -5.02
CA GLY A 66 -5.83 -11.34 -5.04
C GLY A 66 -5.33 -11.81 -6.40
N SER A 67 -5.45 -11.04 -7.49
CA SER A 67 -5.09 -11.52 -8.84
C SER A 67 -4.68 -10.41 -9.81
N PHE A 68 -3.81 -10.75 -10.77
CA PHE A 68 -3.53 -9.92 -11.95
C PHE A 68 -3.56 -10.76 -13.23
N ARG A 69 -3.60 -10.08 -14.39
CA ARG A 69 -3.50 -10.72 -15.71
C ARG A 69 -2.06 -10.64 -16.21
N PHE A 70 -1.56 -11.72 -16.79
CA PHE A 70 -0.17 -11.83 -17.26
C PHE A 70 -0.12 -12.38 -18.69
N LYS A 71 0.82 -11.86 -19.50
CA LYS A 71 1.18 -12.43 -20.81
C LYS A 71 2.70 -12.51 -20.91
N ASP A 72 3.23 -13.65 -21.39
CA ASP A 72 4.67 -13.78 -21.67
C ASP A 72 5.14 -12.86 -22.82
N SER A 73 4.24 -12.53 -23.75
CA SER A 73 4.49 -11.65 -24.90
C SER A 73 3.21 -10.96 -25.38
N LEU A 74 3.32 -10.02 -26.32
CA LEU A 74 2.16 -9.34 -26.91
C LEU A 74 1.19 -10.29 -27.63
N SER A 75 1.69 -11.37 -28.23
CA SER A 75 0.89 -12.37 -28.95
C SER A 75 0.40 -13.53 -28.06
N ALA A 76 0.98 -13.71 -26.87
CA ALA A 76 0.58 -14.77 -25.95
C ALA A 76 -0.85 -14.57 -25.42
N ARG A 77 -1.53 -15.67 -25.08
CA ARG A 77 -2.82 -15.62 -24.38
C ARG A 77 -2.60 -15.17 -22.93
N ALA A 78 -3.43 -14.26 -22.45
CA ALA A 78 -3.37 -13.82 -21.06
C ALA A 78 -3.85 -14.90 -20.08
N ILE A 79 -3.04 -15.17 -19.06
CA ILE A 79 -3.37 -16.00 -17.91
C ILE A 79 -3.72 -15.13 -16.70
N THR A 80 -4.40 -15.70 -15.71
CA THR A 80 -4.59 -15.07 -14.39
C THR A 80 -3.57 -15.64 -13.44
N VAL A 81 -2.83 -14.77 -12.75
CA VAL A 81 -1.93 -15.16 -11.66
C VAL A 81 -2.56 -14.71 -10.35
N ASN A 82 -2.69 -15.63 -9.39
CA ASN A 82 -3.26 -15.34 -8.08
C ASN A 82 -2.16 -15.13 -7.03
N ALA A 83 -2.46 -14.35 -5.99
CA ALA A 83 -1.59 -14.16 -4.84
C ALA A 83 -1.27 -15.48 -4.10
N ALA A 84 -2.08 -16.51 -4.29
CA ALA A 84 -1.78 -17.85 -3.78
C ALA A 84 -0.56 -18.50 -4.46
N ASP A 85 -0.32 -18.15 -5.72
CA ASP A 85 0.60 -18.85 -6.63
C ASP A 85 1.93 -18.11 -6.83
N CYS A 86 2.11 -16.93 -6.20
CA CYS A 86 3.32 -16.12 -6.32
C CYS A 86 3.59 -15.31 -5.04
N ILE A 87 4.84 -14.86 -4.87
CA ILE A 87 5.28 -14.09 -3.69
C ILE A 87 5.13 -12.57 -3.88
N GLY A 88 4.94 -12.13 -5.12
CA GLY A 88 4.82 -10.71 -5.48
C GLY A 88 5.10 -10.47 -6.97
N PHE A 89 4.93 -9.24 -7.40
CA PHE A 89 5.21 -8.78 -8.76
C PHE A 89 5.69 -7.32 -8.78
N HIS A 90 6.28 -6.91 -9.90
CA HIS A 90 6.73 -5.56 -10.18
C HIS A 90 6.10 -5.11 -11.50
N GLU A 91 5.50 -3.92 -11.51
CA GLU A 91 5.02 -3.26 -12.73
C GLU A 91 5.91 -2.06 -13.05
N ASP A 92 6.57 -2.08 -14.22
CA ASP A 92 7.49 -1.02 -14.65
C ASP A 92 6.76 0.31 -14.92
N GLY A 93 5.48 0.23 -15.31
CA GLY A 93 4.66 1.39 -15.65
C GLY A 93 4.50 2.33 -14.45
N ASP A 94 4.02 1.79 -13.33
CA ASP A 94 3.84 2.53 -12.08
C ASP A 94 5.09 2.49 -11.18
N LYS A 95 6.11 1.71 -11.57
CA LYS A 95 7.34 1.44 -10.81
C LYS A 95 7.03 0.99 -9.38
N ALA A 96 6.04 0.11 -9.26
CA ALA A 96 5.51 -0.34 -7.99
C ALA A 96 5.86 -1.82 -7.75
N ASP A 97 6.42 -2.10 -6.59
CA ASP A 97 6.63 -3.45 -6.09
C ASP A 97 5.40 -3.89 -5.29
N PHE A 98 4.82 -5.01 -5.67
CA PHE A 98 3.70 -5.63 -4.97
C PHE A 98 4.14 -6.90 -4.29
N HIS A 99 3.85 -7.04 -3.01
CA HIS A 99 4.11 -8.25 -2.24
C HIS A 99 2.81 -8.98 -1.93
N THR A 100 2.89 -10.31 -1.88
CA THR A 100 1.79 -11.13 -1.35
C THR A 100 1.76 -11.01 0.17
N LEU A 101 0.66 -10.48 0.70
CA LEU A 101 0.33 -10.51 2.13
C LEU A 101 -0.66 -11.64 2.41
N SER A 102 -0.64 -12.16 3.63
CA SER A 102 -1.57 -13.19 4.09
C SER A 102 -2.40 -12.68 5.27
N ASN A 103 -3.60 -13.24 5.43
CA ASN A 103 -4.52 -12.96 6.56
C ASN A 103 -4.86 -11.48 6.77
N VAL A 104 -5.09 -10.74 5.69
CA VAL A 104 -5.38 -9.32 5.74
C VAL A 104 -6.85 -9.09 6.08
N THR A 105 -7.13 -8.23 7.05
CA THR A 105 -8.49 -7.78 7.39
C THR A 105 -8.55 -6.27 7.22
N LEU A 106 -9.48 -5.79 6.38
CA LEU A 106 -9.66 -4.37 6.08
C LEU A 106 -11.06 -3.87 6.46
N SER A 107 -11.13 -2.63 6.89
CA SER A 107 -12.37 -1.94 7.20
C SER A 107 -13.07 -1.50 5.89
N ALA A 108 -14.07 -2.30 5.48
CA ALA A 108 -14.79 -2.18 4.20
C ALA A 108 -16.30 -1.92 4.36
N GLY A 109 -16.68 -1.10 5.34
CA GLY A 109 -18.08 -0.78 5.65
C GLY A 109 -18.52 -1.45 6.95
N LEU A 110 -19.73 -2.02 6.97
CA LEU A 110 -20.29 -2.67 8.17
C LEU A 110 -19.61 -4.01 8.51
N VAL A 111 -19.15 -4.73 7.48
CA VAL A 111 -18.48 -6.02 7.63
C VAL A 111 -17.02 -5.85 7.19
N PRO A 112 -16.04 -6.22 8.02
CA PRO A 112 -14.65 -6.23 7.61
C PRO A 112 -14.42 -7.18 6.42
N LEU A 113 -13.65 -6.72 5.43
CA LEU A 113 -13.20 -7.54 4.32
C LEU A 113 -12.02 -8.39 4.78
N LYS A 114 -12.20 -9.70 4.84
CA LYS A 114 -11.13 -10.66 5.17
C LYS A 114 -10.60 -11.30 3.89
N MET A 115 -9.28 -11.30 3.75
CA MET A 115 -8.57 -11.87 2.60
C MET A 115 -7.51 -12.85 3.10
N SER A 116 -7.55 -14.09 2.62
CA SER A 116 -6.54 -15.09 2.95
C SER A 116 -5.18 -14.71 2.36
N LYS A 117 -5.17 -14.23 1.11
CA LYS A 117 -4.01 -13.64 0.44
C LYS A 117 -4.43 -12.49 -0.48
N CYS A 118 -3.59 -11.47 -0.55
CA CYS A 118 -3.75 -10.36 -1.49
C CYS A 118 -2.39 -9.77 -1.87
N PHE A 119 -2.35 -9.07 -2.99
CA PHE A 119 -1.26 -8.19 -3.36
C PHE A 119 -1.40 -6.84 -2.65
N ALA A 120 -0.27 -6.34 -2.15
CA ALA A 120 -0.17 -5.05 -1.53
C ALA A 120 1.07 -4.33 -2.06
N GLU A 121 0.91 -3.08 -2.48
CA GLU A 121 2.03 -2.25 -2.94
C GLU A 121 2.93 -1.92 -1.76
N LEU A 122 4.23 -2.18 -1.89
CA LEU A 122 5.24 -1.81 -0.91
C LEU A 122 5.56 -0.32 -1.03
N ARG A 123 5.25 0.44 0.01
CA ARG A 123 5.51 1.89 0.08
C ARG A 123 6.80 2.21 0.81
N ILE A 124 7.04 1.52 1.93
CA ILE A 124 8.27 1.66 2.73
C ILE A 124 8.72 0.27 3.16
N SER A 125 9.98 -0.05 2.90
CA SER A 125 10.63 -1.30 3.32
C SER A 125 11.49 -1.09 4.57
N GLY A 126 11.51 -2.07 5.48
CA GLY A 126 12.31 -2.03 6.71
C GLY A 126 11.96 -3.16 7.67
N ASP A 127 12.28 -2.98 8.96
CA ASP A 127 11.83 -3.90 10.02
C ASP A 127 10.32 -3.82 10.22
N LEU A 128 9.75 -2.64 9.99
CA LEU A 128 8.34 -2.38 9.77
C LEU A 128 8.13 -1.93 8.33
N CYS A 129 7.38 -2.71 7.57
CA CYS A 129 6.99 -2.37 6.21
C CYS A 129 5.63 -1.67 6.20
N LEU A 130 5.52 -0.64 5.36
CA LEU A 130 4.25 0.00 5.01
C LEU A 130 3.81 -0.49 3.64
N TYR A 131 2.58 -0.98 3.57
CA TYR A 131 1.95 -1.38 2.33
C TYR A 131 0.66 -0.61 2.07
N LEU A 132 0.25 -0.56 0.81
CA LEU A 132 -1.05 -0.07 0.39
C LEU A 132 -1.82 -1.20 -0.31
N VAL A 133 -3.00 -1.55 0.23
CA VAL A 133 -3.88 -2.57 -0.34
C VAL A 133 -5.03 -1.89 -1.08
N TYR A 134 -5.21 -2.25 -2.35
CA TYR A 134 -6.27 -1.73 -3.21
C TYR A 134 -7.45 -2.70 -3.27
N PHE A 135 -8.67 -2.20 -3.19
CA PHE A 135 -9.89 -3.00 -3.27
C PHE A 135 -11.11 -2.17 -3.67
N GLU A 136 -12.21 -2.80 -4.01
CA GLU A 136 -13.51 -2.14 -4.17
C GLU A 136 -14.35 -2.28 -2.90
N LYS A 137 -15.07 -1.21 -2.54
CA LYS A 137 -16.14 -1.26 -1.54
C LYS A 137 -17.46 -0.79 -2.12
N ASN A 138 -18.57 -1.17 -1.49
CA ASN A 138 -19.88 -0.61 -1.83
C ASN A 138 -19.88 0.90 -1.49
N GLY A 139 -20.17 1.71 -2.49
CA GLY A 139 -20.40 3.14 -2.36
C GLY A 139 -21.77 3.47 -1.77
N PRO A 140 -22.00 4.74 -1.39
CA PRO A 140 -23.32 5.19 -0.98
C PRO A 140 -24.31 5.06 -2.15
N ASN A 141 -25.53 4.62 -1.85
CA ASN A 141 -26.58 4.49 -2.84
C ASN A 141 -27.14 5.89 -3.16
N VAL A 142 -26.73 6.49 -4.27
CA VAL A 142 -27.19 7.82 -4.67
C VAL A 142 -28.31 7.68 -5.70
N GLY A 143 -29.56 7.93 -5.28
CA GLY A 143 -30.67 8.22 -6.20
C GLY A 143 -31.19 7.04 -7.05
N GLY A 144 -31.22 5.81 -6.55
CA GLY A 144 -31.90 4.70 -7.22
C GLY A 144 -31.14 4.03 -8.38
N MET A 145 -29.96 4.54 -8.73
CA MET A 145 -28.96 3.73 -9.45
C MET A 145 -28.41 2.71 -8.45
N GLY A 146 -28.35 1.44 -8.83
CA GLY A 146 -27.99 0.32 -7.94
C GLY A 146 -26.60 0.46 -7.27
N PRO A 147 -26.17 -0.55 -6.49
CA PRO A 147 -24.96 -0.46 -5.70
C PRO A 147 -23.73 -0.15 -6.56
N GLN A 148 -23.19 1.07 -6.42
CA GLN A 148 -21.97 1.49 -7.10
C GLN A 148 -20.76 0.93 -6.35
N ARG A 149 -19.81 0.31 -7.07
CA ARG A 149 -18.53 -0.07 -6.49
C ARG A 149 -17.57 1.11 -6.60
N VAL A 150 -16.92 1.43 -5.49
CA VAL A 150 -15.96 2.54 -5.41
C VAL A 150 -14.58 1.93 -5.14
N PRO A 151 -13.63 2.10 -6.06
CA PRO A 151 -12.26 1.67 -5.80
C PRO A 151 -11.67 2.50 -4.65
N THR A 152 -10.95 1.84 -3.76
CA THR A 152 -10.44 2.40 -2.51
C THR A 152 -9.12 1.72 -2.16
N SER A 153 -8.41 2.29 -1.18
CA SER A 153 -7.17 1.72 -0.67
C SER A 153 -7.06 1.89 0.84
N ARG A 154 -6.25 1.05 1.48
CA ARG A 154 -5.92 1.12 2.91
C ARG A 154 -4.45 0.86 3.14
N TYR A 155 -3.84 1.69 3.98
CA TYR A 155 -2.52 1.38 4.47
C TYR A 155 -2.57 0.21 5.45
N VAL A 156 -1.60 -0.69 5.32
CA VAL A 156 -1.39 -1.78 6.26
C VAL A 156 0.08 -1.88 6.64
N LEU A 157 0.33 -2.29 7.87
CA LEU A 157 1.66 -2.50 8.42
C LEU A 157 1.93 -3.98 8.57
N LYS A 158 3.18 -4.38 8.32
CA LYS A 158 3.67 -5.72 8.63
C LYS A 158 5.10 -5.63 9.15
N LYS A 159 5.40 -6.33 10.25
CA LYS A 159 6.79 -6.47 10.73
C LYS A 159 7.50 -7.57 9.94
N LYS A 160 8.77 -7.38 9.63
CA LYS A 160 9.57 -8.29 8.78
C LYS A 160 9.55 -9.76 9.23
N HIS A 161 9.50 -10.00 10.54
CA HIS A 161 9.52 -11.33 11.15
C HIS A 161 8.18 -11.74 11.78
N SER A 162 7.08 -11.16 11.31
CA SER A 162 5.73 -11.46 11.79
C SER A 162 4.77 -11.63 10.63
N ASP A 163 3.83 -12.56 10.76
CA ASP A 163 2.70 -12.72 9.83
C ASP A 163 1.52 -11.81 10.18
N ALA A 164 1.59 -11.08 11.30
CA ALA A 164 0.58 -10.12 11.69
C ALA A 164 0.58 -8.91 10.75
N VAL A 165 -0.61 -8.61 10.23
CA VAL A 165 -0.88 -7.42 9.40
C VAL A 165 -1.86 -6.53 10.15
N GLN A 166 -1.52 -5.25 10.29
CA GLN A 166 -2.35 -4.25 10.98
C GLN A 166 -2.82 -3.19 9.99
N GLU A 167 -4.13 -3.02 9.81
CA GLU A 167 -4.67 -1.87 9.08
C GLU A 167 -4.36 -0.57 9.84
N VAL A 168 -3.96 0.48 9.13
CA VAL A 168 -3.73 1.80 9.72
C VAL A 168 -5.07 2.48 9.96
N PRO A 169 -5.45 2.80 11.21
CA PRO A 169 -6.76 3.37 11.47
C PRO A 169 -6.87 4.81 10.97
N LYS A 170 -7.99 5.16 10.31
CA LYS A 170 -8.20 6.53 9.81
C LYS A 170 -8.47 7.56 10.90
N LYS A 171 -9.01 7.14 12.05
CA LYS A 171 -9.41 8.03 13.14
C LYS A 171 -8.28 8.16 14.16
N ALA A 172 -7.86 9.38 14.49
CA ALA A 172 -6.75 9.66 15.41
C ALA A 172 -6.80 8.87 16.74
N LYS A 173 -7.96 8.80 17.39
CA LYS A 173 -8.13 8.03 18.64
C LYS A 173 -7.82 6.54 18.47
N HIS A 174 -8.27 5.95 17.36
CA HIS A 174 -8.02 4.54 17.03
C HIS A 174 -6.57 4.35 16.57
N PHE A 175 -6.05 5.29 15.78
CA PHE A 175 -4.67 5.30 15.32
C PHE A 175 -3.71 5.21 16.51
N LYS A 176 -3.84 6.12 17.48
CA LYS A 176 -3.01 6.17 18.67
C LYS A 176 -3.06 4.87 19.46
N LYS A 177 -4.26 4.35 19.73
CA LYS A 177 -4.44 3.12 20.52
C LYS A 177 -3.87 1.90 19.79
N GLU A 178 -4.36 1.62 18.58
CA GLU A 178 -4.07 0.38 17.86
C GLU A 178 -2.61 0.32 17.39
N LEU A 179 -2.03 1.44 16.95
CA LEU A 179 -0.61 1.46 16.58
C LEU A 179 0.32 1.43 17.78
N SER A 180 -0.04 2.04 18.91
CA SER A 180 0.76 1.90 20.14
C SER A 180 0.79 0.44 20.61
N ASP A 181 -0.35 -0.25 20.55
CA ASP A 181 -0.44 -1.67 20.88
C ASP A 181 0.37 -2.52 19.88
N PHE A 182 0.22 -2.26 18.57
CA PHE A 182 0.94 -3.01 17.54
C PHE A 182 2.45 -2.77 17.56
N LEU A 183 2.91 -1.58 17.92
CA LEU A 183 4.33 -1.16 17.93
C LEU A 183 4.93 -1.14 19.35
N SER A 184 4.32 -1.86 20.29
CA SER A 184 4.71 -1.90 21.71
C SER A 184 6.13 -2.43 21.96
N ASP A 185 6.74 -3.07 20.96
CA ASP A 185 8.12 -3.55 21.00
C ASP A 185 9.16 -2.42 20.98
N LYS A 186 8.77 -1.19 20.59
CA LYS A 186 9.65 -0.01 20.65
C LYS A 186 8.99 1.11 21.48
N PRO A 187 9.22 1.17 22.80
CA PRO A 187 8.57 2.14 23.68
C PRO A 187 8.74 3.61 23.26
N LYS A 188 9.91 3.99 22.72
CA LYS A 188 10.15 5.35 22.21
C LYS A 188 9.25 5.72 21.03
N ILE A 189 8.86 4.74 20.20
CA ILE A 189 7.91 4.95 19.11
C ILE A 189 6.49 5.09 19.65
N VAL A 190 6.14 4.33 20.69
CA VAL A 190 4.87 4.49 21.40
C VAL A 190 4.76 5.88 22.03
N GLU A 191 5.81 6.36 22.69
CA GLU A 191 5.88 7.73 23.21
C GLU A 191 5.75 8.77 22.10
N PHE A 192 6.45 8.57 20.98
CA PHE A 192 6.36 9.41 19.81
C PHE A 192 4.91 9.50 19.32
N ILE A 193 4.24 8.38 19.04
CA ILE A 193 2.84 8.33 18.61
C ILE A 193 1.90 8.98 19.64
N ASN A 194 2.17 8.79 20.94
CA ASN A 194 1.31 9.33 21.99
C ASN A 194 1.47 10.84 22.19
N SER A 195 2.55 11.44 21.71
CA SER A 195 2.87 12.87 21.90
C SER A 195 2.08 13.83 21.02
N HIS A 196 1.51 13.36 19.90
CA HIS A 196 0.74 14.15 18.95
C HIS A 196 -0.48 13.37 18.44
N ASP A 197 -1.49 14.06 17.92
CA ASP A 197 -2.69 13.43 17.34
C ASP A 197 -2.44 13.04 15.87
N TYR A 198 -1.55 12.07 15.66
CA TYR A 198 -1.28 11.51 14.34
C TYR A 198 -2.53 10.86 13.72
N THR A 199 -2.59 10.93 12.40
CA THR A 199 -3.61 10.34 11.54
C THR A 199 -2.96 9.41 10.50
N GLU A 200 -3.79 8.77 9.68
CA GLU A 200 -3.32 7.94 8.57
C GLU A 200 -2.38 8.71 7.62
N ASP A 201 -2.59 10.02 7.44
CA ASP A 201 -1.78 10.84 6.53
C ASP A 201 -0.31 10.97 6.99
N GLU A 202 -0.04 10.84 8.29
CA GLU A 202 1.32 10.90 8.85
C GLU A 202 1.96 9.51 9.05
N ILE A 203 1.33 8.42 8.59
CA ILE A 203 1.82 7.06 8.86
C ILE A 203 3.24 6.82 8.34
N GLU A 204 3.60 7.38 7.19
CA GLU A 204 4.93 7.23 6.62
C GLU A 204 6.02 7.73 7.58
N MET A 205 5.77 8.83 8.29
CA MET A 205 6.70 9.36 9.29
C MET A 205 6.88 8.41 10.47
N VAL A 206 5.79 7.81 10.96
CA VAL A 206 5.83 6.83 12.06
C VAL A 206 6.64 5.60 11.65
N VAL A 207 6.43 5.09 10.44
CA VAL A 207 7.15 3.91 9.93
C VAL A 207 8.63 4.22 9.74
N GLN A 208 8.98 5.39 9.20
CA GLN A 208 10.38 5.81 9.09
C GLN A 208 11.04 5.98 10.46
N ALA A 209 10.36 6.57 11.44
CA ALA A 209 10.85 6.69 12.80
C ALA A 209 11.11 5.31 13.42
N TYR A 210 10.17 4.37 13.26
CA TYR A 210 10.32 2.99 13.72
C TYR A 210 11.54 2.31 13.11
N ASN A 211 11.71 2.41 11.78
CA ASN A 211 12.82 1.77 11.06
C ASN A 211 14.19 2.39 11.35
N ARG A 212 14.24 3.64 11.84
CA ARG A 212 15.50 4.32 12.25
C ARG A 212 15.81 4.17 13.73
N SER A 213 14.80 3.85 14.55
CA SER A 213 15.01 3.61 15.97
C SER A 213 15.75 2.28 16.18
N LYS A 214 16.90 2.37 16.86
CA LYS A 214 17.68 1.21 17.30
C LYS A 214 17.04 0.57 18.51
#